data_AF-A0A7K6I891-F1
#
_entry.id   AF-A0A7K6I891-F1
#
_cell.length_a   1.000
_cell.length_b   1.000
_cell.length_c   1.000
_cell.angle_alpha   90.00
_cell.angle_beta   90.00
_cell.angle_gamma   90.00
#
_symmetry.space_group_name_H-M   'P 1'
#
loop_
_entity.id
_entity.type
_entity.pdbx_description
1 polymer ?
#
loop_
_entity_poly.entity_id
_entity_poly.type
_entity_poly.pdbx_seq_one_letter_code
_entity_poly.pdbx_strand_id
1 'polypeptide(L)'
;QRFHLGVALPRPLDEGDALCVELTLGPNPQVAKGTHVLVPLGGSSPTGWTAELDEEVAEPVVGVAGSDNALWVALQAPPTAPIGRYRVSIRTRTDRGEFAAPFELENDVVVLFNPWCPEDSVYMEKTSDLSEYVLNESGRIFYGTEDQIAERSWNYGQVDPRKIPEYIPKNIPILKLPDLTPKCTFFPLKKNVNSLDDNGVLVGNWTGDYSQGTNPSAWAGSVGIL
;
A
#
# COMPACT_ATOMS: atom_id res chain seq x y z
N GLN A 1 -6.42 -4.07 10.88
CA GLN A 1 -7.66 -4.14 10.06
C GLN A 1 -7.65 -5.43 9.27
N ARG A 2 -8.80 -6.13 9.22
CA ARG A 2 -8.98 -7.41 8.52
C ARG A 2 -9.39 -7.19 7.07
N PHE A 3 -8.95 -8.03 6.15
CA PHE A 3 -9.40 -8.10 4.76
C PHE A 3 -9.46 -9.57 4.31
N HIS A 4 -10.16 -9.85 3.21
CA HIS A 4 -10.48 -11.23 2.80
C HIS A 4 -9.87 -11.54 1.43
N LEU A 5 -9.28 -12.73 1.29
CA LEU A 5 -8.78 -13.28 0.03
C LEU A 5 -9.60 -14.51 -0.36
N GLY A 6 -10.11 -14.53 -1.59
CA GLY A 6 -10.69 -15.72 -2.18
C GLY A 6 -9.59 -16.60 -2.75
N VAL A 7 -9.47 -17.83 -2.26
CA VAL A 7 -8.45 -18.79 -2.69
C VAL A 7 -9.12 -19.96 -3.37
N ALA A 8 -8.98 -20.05 -4.69
CA ALA A 8 -9.46 -21.18 -5.49
C ALA A 8 -8.42 -22.31 -5.49
N LEU A 9 -8.86 -23.52 -5.16
CA LEU A 9 -7.99 -24.70 -5.09
C LEU A 9 -8.40 -25.75 -6.13
N PRO A 10 -7.45 -26.54 -6.66
CA PRO A 10 -7.77 -27.60 -7.61
C PRO A 10 -8.58 -28.74 -6.99
N ARG A 11 -8.55 -28.87 -5.65
CA ARG A 11 -9.36 -29.79 -4.85
C ARG A 11 -9.61 -29.18 -3.46
N PRO A 12 -10.60 -29.67 -2.68
CA PRO A 12 -10.77 -29.30 -1.28
C PRO A 12 -9.51 -29.58 -0.45
N LEU A 13 -9.32 -28.83 0.64
CA LEU A 13 -8.23 -29.02 1.60
C LEU A 13 -8.52 -30.25 2.48
N ASP A 14 -7.58 -31.20 2.55
CA ASP A 14 -7.71 -32.40 3.40
C ASP A 14 -7.12 -32.13 4.80
N GLU A 15 -7.48 -32.93 5.81
CA GLU A 15 -7.00 -32.76 7.21
C GLU A 15 -5.46 -32.79 7.36
N GLY A 16 -4.75 -33.42 6.42
CA GLY A 16 -3.28 -33.49 6.40
C GLY A 16 -2.60 -32.36 5.64
N ASP A 17 -3.35 -31.54 4.93
CA ASP A 17 -2.80 -30.45 4.13
C ASP A 17 -2.59 -29.20 4.98
N ALA A 18 -1.59 -28.40 4.59
CA ALA A 18 -1.34 -27.09 5.16
C ALA A 18 -1.40 -26.03 4.07
N LEU A 19 -2.06 -24.91 4.38
CA LEU A 19 -2.09 -23.71 3.54
C LEU A 19 -1.35 -22.58 4.26
N CYS A 20 -0.56 -21.82 3.52
CA CYS A 20 0.15 -20.65 4.01
C CYS A 20 0.05 -19.51 3.00
N VAL A 21 -0.30 -18.32 3.48
CA VAL A 21 -0.25 -17.09 2.70
C VAL A 21 1.14 -16.50 2.85
N GLU A 22 1.86 -16.37 1.75
CA GLU A 22 3.16 -15.71 1.69
C GLU A 22 2.99 -14.29 1.14
N LEU A 23 3.52 -13.30 1.87
CA LEU A 23 3.59 -11.91 1.43
C LEU A 23 5.06 -11.47 1.34
N THR A 24 5.45 -10.88 0.21
CA THR A 24 6.80 -10.37 0.00
C THR A 24 6.78 -8.91 -0.45
N LEU A 25 7.66 -8.09 0.15
CA LEU A 25 7.77 -6.67 -0.14
C LEU A 25 9.19 -6.32 -0.61
N GLY A 26 9.30 -5.72 -1.79
CA GLY A 26 10.56 -5.28 -2.38
C GLY A 26 11.43 -6.43 -2.93
N PRO A 27 12.64 -6.10 -3.45
CA PRO A 27 13.48 -7.05 -4.17
C PRO A 27 14.23 -8.05 -3.27
N ASN A 28 14.41 -7.71 -1.98
CA ASN A 28 15.17 -8.52 -1.02
C ASN A 28 14.35 -8.71 0.28
N PRO A 29 13.26 -9.50 0.24
CA PRO A 29 12.36 -9.68 1.37
C PRO A 29 13.04 -10.44 2.52
N GLN A 30 12.82 -10.01 3.76
CA GLN A 30 13.43 -10.56 4.98
C GLN A 30 12.43 -10.61 6.14
N VAL A 31 12.33 -11.78 6.80
CA VAL A 31 11.43 -11.99 7.95
C VAL A 31 11.74 -11.04 9.09
N ALA A 32 13.03 -10.88 9.42
CA ALA A 32 13.48 -9.99 10.51
C ALA A 32 13.12 -8.50 10.28
N LYS A 33 12.75 -8.11 9.06
CA LYS A 33 12.31 -6.75 8.71
C LYS A 33 10.82 -6.66 8.41
N GLY A 34 10.06 -7.74 8.58
CA GLY A 34 8.64 -7.78 8.22
C GLY A 34 8.37 -7.71 6.70
N THR A 35 9.38 -7.84 5.84
CA THR A 35 9.25 -7.74 4.38
C THR A 35 9.12 -9.10 3.69
N HIS A 36 9.33 -10.18 4.44
CA HIS A 36 8.95 -11.54 4.07
C HIS A 36 8.05 -12.08 5.17
N VAL A 37 6.80 -12.39 4.83
CA VAL A 37 5.79 -12.82 5.79
C VAL A 37 5.25 -14.16 5.33
N LEU A 38 5.23 -15.12 6.25
CA LEU A 38 4.60 -16.42 6.06
C LEU A 38 3.52 -16.57 7.11
N VAL A 39 2.27 -16.63 6.69
CA VAL A 39 1.10 -16.71 7.58
C VAL A 39 0.42 -18.07 7.35
N PRO A 40 0.59 -19.05 8.24
CA PRO A 40 -0.14 -20.30 8.13
C PRO A 40 -1.64 -20.05 8.37
N LEU A 41 -2.51 -20.76 7.64
CA LEU A 41 -3.95 -20.71 7.86
C LEU A 41 -4.29 -21.23 9.25
N GLY A 42 -5.10 -20.48 10.00
CA GLY A 42 -5.43 -20.76 11.41
C GLY A 42 -4.32 -20.38 12.39
N GLY A 43 -3.33 -19.58 11.97
CA GLY A 43 -2.18 -19.25 12.78
C GLY A 43 -1.71 -17.81 12.63
N SER A 44 -0.55 -17.53 13.24
CA SER A 44 0.11 -16.23 13.22
C SER A 44 1.53 -16.33 12.70
N SER A 45 1.98 -15.27 12.04
CA SER A 45 3.35 -15.08 11.62
C SER A 45 4.17 -14.41 12.73
N PRO A 46 5.49 -14.66 12.83
CA PRO A 46 6.37 -13.90 13.73
C PRO A 46 6.35 -12.38 13.50
N THR A 47 5.89 -11.94 12.33
CA THR A 47 5.73 -10.53 11.98
C THR A 47 4.43 -9.92 12.50
N GLY A 48 3.56 -10.69 13.17
CA GLY A 48 2.29 -10.25 13.74
C GLY A 48 1.07 -10.37 12.81
N TRP A 49 1.27 -10.84 11.58
CA TRP A 49 0.17 -11.14 10.66
C TRP A 49 -0.58 -12.39 11.09
N THR A 50 -1.90 -12.41 10.91
CA THR A 50 -2.73 -13.59 11.16
C THR A 50 -3.57 -13.94 9.94
N ALA A 51 -3.90 -15.22 9.78
CA ALA A 51 -4.75 -15.71 8.72
C ALA A 51 -5.70 -16.75 9.29
N GLU A 52 -6.99 -16.60 9.01
CA GLU A 52 -8.06 -17.48 9.50
C GLU A 52 -9.02 -17.81 8.36
N LEU A 53 -9.67 -18.96 8.45
CA LEU A 53 -10.75 -19.29 7.54
C LEU A 53 -11.94 -18.36 7.84
N ASP A 54 -12.55 -17.85 6.78
CA ASP A 54 -13.74 -17.02 6.88
C ASP A 54 -14.93 -17.74 6.26
N GLU A 55 -15.73 -18.36 7.12
CA GLU A 55 -16.93 -19.09 6.69
C GLU A 55 -18.14 -18.15 6.50
N GLU A 56 -18.05 -16.89 6.92
CA GLU A 56 -19.16 -15.94 6.84
C GLU A 56 -19.28 -15.29 5.46
N VAL A 57 -18.19 -15.28 4.68
CA VAL A 57 -18.19 -14.75 3.31
C VAL A 57 -18.81 -15.79 2.36
N ALA A 58 -20.07 -15.56 2.00
CA ALA A 58 -20.83 -16.41 1.07
C ALA A 58 -20.64 -16.05 -0.42
N GLU A 59 -19.81 -15.04 -0.72
CA GLU A 59 -19.58 -14.60 -2.10
C GLU A 59 -18.83 -15.68 -2.89
N PRO A 60 -19.30 -16.07 -4.09
CA PRO A 60 -18.59 -17.03 -4.90
C PRO A 60 -17.30 -16.42 -5.45
N VAL A 61 -16.20 -17.17 -5.37
CA VAL A 61 -14.97 -16.81 -6.09
C VAL A 61 -15.19 -17.14 -7.56
N VAL A 62 -15.38 -16.11 -8.38
CA VAL A 62 -15.68 -16.24 -9.82
C VAL A 62 -14.46 -15.95 -10.68
N GLY A 63 -14.39 -16.57 -11.87
CA GLY A 63 -13.37 -16.24 -12.88
C GLY A 63 -12.01 -16.92 -12.68
N VAL A 64 -11.88 -17.84 -11.72
CA VAL A 64 -10.63 -18.58 -11.44
C VAL A 64 -10.88 -20.10 -11.52
N ALA A 65 -9.96 -20.84 -12.13
CA ALA A 65 -10.04 -22.30 -12.15
C ALA A 65 -9.99 -22.88 -10.73
N GLY A 66 -10.89 -23.81 -10.41
CA GLY A 66 -11.03 -24.36 -9.05
C GLY A 66 -11.96 -23.56 -8.14
N SER A 67 -12.79 -22.66 -8.69
CA SER A 67 -13.82 -21.90 -7.96
C SER A 67 -14.75 -22.77 -7.12
N ASP A 68 -15.01 -24.01 -7.56
CA ASP A 68 -15.90 -24.96 -6.87
C ASP A 68 -15.33 -25.42 -5.52
N ASN A 69 -14.02 -25.26 -5.32
CA ASN A 69 -13.32 -25.57 -4.06
C ASN A 69 -12.68 -24.30 -3.47
N ALA A 70 -13.29 -23.14 -3.72
CA ALA A 70 -12.78 -21.90 -3.19
C ALA A 70 -13.05 -21.77 -1.69
N LEU A 71 -12.14 -21.12 -1.00
CA LEU A 71 -12.28 -20.75 0.40
C LEU A 71 -11.90 -19.29 0.61
N TRP A 72 -12.49 -18.66 1.61
CA TRP A 72 -12.16 -17.30 1.99
C TRP A 72 -11.17 -17.33 3.16
N VAL A 73 -10.03 -16.66 2.98
CA VAL A 73 -9.04 -16.45 4.02
C VAL A 73 -9.13 -15.01 4.48
N ALA A 74 -9.46 -14.80 5.74
CA ALA A 74 -9.35 -13.49 6.34
C ALA A 74 -7.94 -13.26 6.86
N LEU A 75 -7.26 -12.26 6.33
CA LEU A 75 -5.96 -11.81 6.78
C LEU A 75 -6.07 -10.55 7.63
N GLN A 76 -5.23 -10.46 8.65
CA GLN A 76 -5.07 -9.26 9.44
C GLN A 76 -3.60 -8.86 9.50
N ALA A 77 -3.32 -7.67 8.98
CA ALA A 77 -2.02 -7.03 9.12
C ALA A 77 -1.90 -6.40 10.52
N PRO A 78 -0.72 -6.47 11.16
CA PRO A 78 -0.43 -5.68 12.35
C PRO A 78 -0.37 -4.18 12.00
N PRO A 79 -0.67 -3.27 12.94
CA PRO A 79 -0.55 -1.81 12.74
C PRO A 79 0.86 -1.34 12.38
N THR A 80 1.87 -2.17 12.65
CA THR A 80 3.29 -1.90 12.36
C THR A 80 3.78 -2.52 11.05
N ALA A 81 2.89 -3.11 10.25
CA ALA A 81 3.25 -3.70 8.97
C ALA A 81 3.92 -2.66 8.05
N PRO A 82 5.02 -2.99 7.36
CA PRO A 82 5.61 -2.09 6.38
C PRO A 82 4.58 -1.71 5.30
N ILE A 83 4.51 -0.44 4.92
CA ILE A 83 3.65 0.01 3.83
C ILE A 83 4.25 -0.33 2.46
N GLY A 84 3.40 -0.57 1.47
CA GLY A 84 3.80 -0.77 0.08
C GLY A 84 3.02 -1.89 -0.61
N ARG A 85 3.47 -2.23 -1.82
CA ARG A 85 2.84 -3.27 -2.64
C ARG A 85 3.46 -4.63 -2.36
N TYR A 86 2.71 -5.48 -1.68
CA TYR A 86 3.09 -6.85 -1.38
C TYR A 86 2.71 -7.77 -2.53
N ARG A 87 3.64 -8.61 -2.92
CA ARG A 87 3.35 -9.80 -3.71
C ARG A 87 2.75 -10.86 -2.82
N VAL A 88 1.55 -11.31 -3.16
CA VAL A 88 0.84 -12.41 -2.49
C VAL A 88 1.10 -13.71 -3.26
N SER A 89 1.39 -14.78 -2.52
CA SER A 89 1.48 -16.14 -3.06
C SER A 89 0.84 -17.11 -2.08
N ILE A 90 0.07 -18.07 -2.59
CA ILE A 90 -0.48 -19.15 -1.77
C ILE A 90 0.48 -20.34 -1.84
N ARG A 91 0.95 -20.80 -0.69
CA ARG A 91 1.74 -22.02 -0.57
C ARG A 91 0.89 -23.12 0.06
N THR A 92 0.99 -24.31 -0.48
CA THR A 92 0.36 -25.50 0.08
C THR A 92 1.41 -26.57 0.35
N ARG A 93 1.21 -27.33 1.42
CA ARG A 93 1.98 -28.53 1.71
C ARG A 93 1.02 -29.69 1.84
N THR A 94 1.26 -30.73 1.04
CA THR A 94 0.46 -31.95 1.00
C THR A 94 1.37 -33.17 1.14
N ASP A 95 0.79 -34.36 1.13
CA ASP A 95 1.51 -35.63 1.06
C ASP A 95 2.45 -35.74 -0.16
N ARG A 96 2.13 -35.02 -1.24
CA ARG A 96 2.91 -34.99 -2.49
C ARG A 96 4.04 -33.96 -2.49
N GLY A 97 4.13 -33.11 -1.46
CA GLY A 97 5.18 -32.10 -1.32
C GLY A 97 4.65 -30.68 -1.12
N GLU A 98 5.52 -29.71 -1.36
CA GLU A 98 5.20 -28.28 -1.26
C GLU A 98 4.98 -27.67 -2.63
N PHE A 99 3.91 -26.90 -2.76
CA PHE A 99 3.51 -26.23 -3.99
C PHE A 99 3.27 -24.74 -3.72
N ALA A 100 3.44 -23.93 -4.76
CA ALA A 100 3.13 -22.51 -4.72
C ALA A 100 2.24 -22.17 -5.92
N ALA A 101 1.25 -21.30 -5.70
CA ALA A 101 0.45 -20.73 -6.77
C ALA A 101 1.35 -19.93 -7.74
N PRO A 102 1.00 -19.89 -9.04
CA PRO A 102 1.70 -19.04 -9.99
C PRO A 102 1.61 -17.58 -9.58
N PHE A 103 2.67 -16.81 -9.86
CA PHE A 103 2.67 -15.38 -9.60
C PHE A 103 1.79 -14.67 -10.62
N GLU A 104 0.83 -13.89 -10.12
CA GLU A 104 0.00 -13.00 -10.91
C GLU A 104 0.04 -11.61 -10.28
N LEU A 105 0.36 -10.62 -11.12
CA LEU A 105 0.51 -9.23 -10.71
C LEU A 105 -0.79 -8.64 -10.12
N GLU A 106 -1.94 -9.11 -10.60
CA GLU A 106 -3.27 -8.64 -10.21
C GLU A 106 -3.64 -9.07 -8.78
N ASN A 107 -2.95 -10.06 -8.24
CA ASN A 107 -3.15 -10.56 -6.87
C ASN A 107 -2.29 -9.81 -5.84
N ASP A 108 -1.44 -8.86 -6.26
CA ASP A 108 -0.67 -8.02 -5.35
C ASP A 108 -1.60 -7.16 -4.49
N VAL A 109 -1.30 -7.05 -3.20
CA VAL A 109 -2.06 -6.21 -2.26
C VAL A 109 -1.23 -5.01 -1.86
N VAL A 110 -1.86 -3.83 -1.84
CA VAL A 110 -1.24 -2.60 -1.33
C VAL A 110 -1.64 -2.40 0.13
N VAL A 111 -0.64 -2.35 1.01
CA VAL A 111 -0.82 -2.01 2.42
C VAL A 111 -0.42 -0.55 2.61
N LEU A 112 -1.33 0.24 3.17
CA LEU A 112 -1.13 1.66 3.49
C LEU A 112 -1.16 1.88 5.00
N PHE A 113 -0.78 3.08 5.42
CA PHE A 113 -1.03 3.55 6.78
C PHE A 113 -2.53 3.55 7.09
N ASN A 114 -2.89 3.30 8.35
CA ASN A 114 -4.28 3.23 8.79
C ASN A 114 -4.59 4.24 9.89
N PRO A 115 -4.98 5.47 9.54
CA PRO A 115 -5.29 6.51 10.51
C PRO A 115 -6.62 6.28 11.26
N TRP A 116 -7.38 5.22 10.93
CA TRP A 116 -8.55 4.76 11.70
C TRP A 116 -8.19 3.76 12.81
N CYS A 117 -6.98 3.22 12.83
CA CYS A 117 -6.55 2.21 13.80
C CYS A 117 -5.85 2.89 15.00
N PRO A 118 -6.37 2.81 16.24
CA PRO A 118 -5.75 3.45 17.41
C PRO A 118 -4.31 3.05 17.70
N GLU A 119 -3.93 1.84 17.29
CA GLU A 119 -2.59 1.29 17.46
C GLU A 119 -1.62 1.67 16.32
N ASP A 120 -2.12 2.30 15.24
CA ASP A 120 -1.26 2.81 14.17
C ASP A 120 -0.66 4.16 14.58
N SER A 121 0.61 4.34 14.24
CA SER A 121 1.37 5.57 14.43
C SER A 121 0.75 6.83 13.81
N VAL A 122 -0.13 6.70 12.82
CA VAL A 122 -0.83 7.82 12.18
C VAL A 122 -2.27 8.00 12.64
N TYR A 123 -2.69 7.33 13.71
CA TYR A 123 -4.06 7.40 14.21
C TYR A 123 -4.53 8.85 14.41
N MET A 124 -5.75 9.14 13.97
CA MET A 124 -6.45 10.38 14.30
C MET A 124 -7.78 10.04 14.97
N GLU A 125 -7.95 10.53 16.20
CA GLU A 125 -9.17 10.28 16.99
C GLU A 125 -10.41 10.92 16.36
N LYS A 126 -10.25 12.10 15.78
CA LYS A 126 -11.37 12.90 15.27
C LYS A 126 -11.67 12.54 13.81
N THR A 127 -12.83 11.94 13.57
CA THR A 127 -13.25 11.48 12.24
C THR A 127 -13.38 12.60 11.21
N SER A 128 -13.71 13.83 11.61
CA SER A 128 -13.75 14.97 10.69
C SER A 128 -12.36 15.33 10.16
N ASP A 129 -11.32 15.08 10.94
CA ASP A 129 -9.94 15.40 10.55
C ASP A 129 -9.42 14.38 9.54
N LEU A 130 -9.89 13.13 9.62
CA LEU A 130 -9.65 12.11 8.58
C LEU A 130 -10.28 12.52 7.24
N SER A 131 -11.49 13.10 7.28
CA SER A 131 -12.13 13.62 6.07
C SER A 131 -11.29 14.71 5.41
N GLU A 132 -10.68 15.61 6.18
CA GLU A 132 -9.90 16.74 5.64
C GLU A 132 -8.46 16.36 5.27
N TYR A 133 -7.76 15.61 6.12
CA TYR A 133 -6.33 15.37 5.95
C TYR A 133 -5.98 14.10 5.17
N VAL A 134 -6.95 13.18 5.00
CA VAL A 134 -6.73 11.90 4.32
C VAL A 134 -7.58 11.80 3.07
N LEU A 135 -8.90 12.00 3.21
CA LEU A 135 -9.86 11.73 2.14
C LEU A 135 -10.12 12.93 1.23
N ASN A 136 -9.86 14.16 1.66
CA ASN A 136 -10.12 15.34 0.85
C ASN A 136 -9.07 15.46 -0.27
N GLU A 137 -9.52 15.34 -1.52
CA GLU A 137 -8.68 15.43 -2.71
C GLU A 137 -8.50 16.87 -3.22
N SER A 138 -9.12 17.85 -2.58
CA SER A 138 -9.08 19.25 -3.00
C SER A 138 -8.80 20.16 -1.82
N GLY A 139 -7.78 20.99 -1.95
CA GLY A 139 -7.37 21.92 -0.90
C GLY A 139 -7.26 23.35 -1.37
N ARG A 140 -6.79 24.21 -0.46
CA ARG A 140 -6.45 25.59 -0.73
C ARG A 140 -5.00 25.85 -0.35
N ILE A 141 -4.28 26.53 -1.22
CA ILE A 141 -2.93 27.03 -0.98
C ILE A 141 -3.03 28.54 -0.84
N PHE A 142 -2.63 29.06 0.33
CA PHE A 142 -2.55 30.48 0.59
C PHE A 142 -1.21 31.05 0.11
N TYR A 143 -1.24 32.23 -0.50
CA TYR A 143 -0.07 32.93 -1.01
C TYR A 143 -0.30 34.45 -0.97
N GLY A 144 0.66 35.23 -1.45
CA GLY A 144 0.63 36.70 -1.39
C GLY A 144 1.49 37.22 -0.24
N THR A 145 1.01 38.24 0.46
CA THR A 145 1.70 38.84 1.61
C THR A 145 0.84 38.70 2.86
N GLU A 146 1.41 39.03 4.03
CA GLU A 146 0.67 39.06 5.30
C GLU A 146 -0.55 39.99 5.25
N ASP A 147 -0.39 41.15 4.60
CA ASP A 147 -1.47 42.15 4.44
C ASP A 147 -2.44 41.82 3.30
N GLN A 148 -2.04 40.96 2.37
CA GLN A 148 -2.82 40.62 1.17
C GLN A 148 -2.74 39.11 0.90
N ILE A 149 -3.53 38.37 1.67
CA ILE A 149 -3.67 36.92 1.53
C ILE A 149 -4.56 36.62 0.33
N ALA A 150 -3.99 35.91 -0.63
CA ALA A 150 -4.69 35.29 -1.73
C ALA A 150 -4.75 33.77 -1.52
N GLU A 151 -5.71 33.12 -2.18
CA GLU A 151 -5.87 31.68 -2.14
C GLU A 151 -5.99 31.10 -3.54
N ARG A 152 -5.58 29.84 -3.68
CA ARG A 152 -5.72 29.04 -4.89
C ARG A 152 -6.24 27.67 -4.52
N SER A 153 -7.25 27.19 -5.25
CA SER A 153 -7.66 25.80 -5.17
C SER A 153 -6.58 24.88 -5.77
N TRP A 154 -6.37 23.73 -5.15
CA TRP A 154 -5.41 22.73 -5.61
C TRP A 154 -6.04 21.34 -5.59
N ASN A 155 -5.96 20.63 -6.71
CA ASN A 155 -6.39 19.24 -6.81
C ASN A 155 -5.23 18.30 -6.44
N TYR A 156 -5.31 17.64 -5.29
CA TYR A 156 -4.35 16.64 -4.84
C TYR A 156 -4.49 15.33 -5.63
N GLY A 157 -5.72 14.82 -5.79
CA GLY A 157 -6.06 13.64 -6.60
C GLY A 157 -5.45 12.31 -6.13
N GLN A 158 -5.37 12.09 -4.82
CA GLN A 158 -4.73 10.93 -4.21
C GLN A 158 -5.60 9.67 -4.12
N VAL A 159 -6.93 9.76 -4.25
CA VAL A 159 -7.87 8.68 -3.94
C VAL A 159 -8.21 7.81 -5.17
N ASP A 160 -7.74 8.15 -6.39
CA ASP A 160 -7.89 7.25 -7.55
C ASP A 160 -7.11 5.94 -7.30
N PRO A 161 -7.79 4.80 -7.05
CA PRO A 161 -7.13 3.56 -6.66
C PRO A 161 -6.18 3.03 -7.74
N ARG A 162 -6.40 3.42 -9.00
CA ARG A 162 -5.55 3.03 -10.14
C ARG A 162 -4.18 3.71 -10.10
N LYS A 163 -4.07 4.84 -9.39
CA LYS A 163 -2.84 5.64 -9.30
C LYS A 163 -2.05 5.38 -8.01
N ILE A 164 -2.68 4.78 -7.00
CA ILE A 164 -2.01 4.40 -5.74
C ILE A 164 -0.73 3.57 -5.99
N PRO A 165 -0.71 2.57 -6.91
CA PRO A 165 0.51 1.84 -7.24
C PRO A 165 1.61 2.69 -7.89
N GLU A 166 1.25 3.80 -8.55
CA GLU A 166 2.20 4.74 -9.18
C GLU A 166 2.80 5.69 -8.14
N TYR A 167 2.02 6.07 -7.12
CA TYR A 167 2.47 6.89 -5.99
C TYR A 167 3.39 6.14 -5.02
N ILE A 168 3.37 4.80 -5.04
CA ILE A 168 4.31 3.96 -4.28
C ILE A 168 5.57 3.81 -5.13
N PRO A 169 6.68 4.50 -4.79
CA PRO A 169 7.82 4.53 -5.68
C PRO A 169 8.45 3.14 -5.77
N LYS A 170 8.54 2.61 -6.99
CA LYS A 170 9.14 1.28 -7.30
C LYS A 170 10.55 1.10 -6.76
N ASN A 171 11.25 2.23 -6.57
CA ASN A 171 12.65 2.32 -6.19
C ASN A 171 12.86 3.04 -4.85
N ILE A 172 11.86 3.20 -3.98
CA ILE A 172 12.22 3.36 -2.57
C ILE A 172 12.77 1.98 -2.19
N PRO A 173 14.10 1.80 -1.99
CA PRO A 173 14.51 0.67 -1.19
C PRO A 173 13.69 0.86 0.07
N ILE A 174 12.99 -0.16 0.55
CA ILE A 174 12.50 -0.16 1.93
C ILE A 174 13.76 0.09 2.73
N LEU A 175 14.04 1.37 2.97
CA LEU A 175 15.32 1.82 3.47
C LEU A 175 15.37 1.10 4.79
N LYS A 176 16.52 0.50 5.08
CA LYS A 176 16.82 -0.10 6.38
C LYS A 176 16.54 0.96 7.45
N LEU A 177 15.30 1.07 7.85
CA LEU A 177 14.80 1.99 8.83
C LEU A 177 14.24 1.05 9.87
N PRO A 178 14.98 0.82 10.97
CA PRO A 178 14.49 0.01 12.07
C PRO A 178 13.15 0.53 12.62
N ASP A 179 12.80 1.78 12.29
CA ASP A 179 11.56 2.43 12.64
C ASP A 179 10.76 2.79 11.37
N LEU A 180 9.72 2.03 11.07
CA LEU A 180 8.70 2.34 10.05
C LEU A 180 7.75 3.48 10.48
N THR A 181 8.28 4.45 11.23
CA THR A 181 7.49 5.60 11.67
C THR A 181 7.17 6.51 10.46
N PRO A 182 6.09 7.31 10.53
CA PRO A 182 5.72 8.25 9.46
C PRO A 182 6.86 9.21 9.09
N LYS A 183 7.74 9.51 10.05
CA LYS A 183 8.95 10.33 9.84
C LYS A 183 9.94 9.71 8.85
N CYS A 184 10.07 8.38 8.89
CA CYS A 184 11.01 7.60 8.08
C CYS A 184 10.51 7.38 6.65
N THR A 185 9.19 7.27 6.43
CA THR A 185 8.57 7.15 5.10
C THR A 185 8.42 8.50 4.39
N PHE A 186 8.28 9.59 5.15
CA PHE A 186 8.16 10.95 4.60
C PHE A 186 9.48 11.51 4.03
N PHE A 187 10.63 11.07 4.57
CA PHE A 187 11.94 11.58 4.18
C PHE A 187 12.34 11.24 2.73
N PRO A 188 12.17 9.99 2.25
CA PRO A 188 12.40 9.63 0.85
C PRO A 188 11.43 10.33 -0.11
N LEU A 189 10.16 10.50 0.27
CA LEU A 189 9.17 11.20 -0.55
C LEU A 189 9.54 12.68 -0.75
N LYS A 190 9.99 13.37 0.31
CA LYS A 190 10.47 14.77 0.21
C LYS A 190 11.66 14.93 -0.74
N LYS A 191 12.61 14.00 -0.70
CA LYS A 191 13.78 14.02 -1.59
C LYS A 191 13.39 13.79 -3.04
N ASN A 192 12.44 12.90 -3.29
CA ASN A 192 11.97 12.57 -4.64
C ASN A 192 11.01 13.61 -5.25
N VAL A 193 10.67 14.70 -4.57
CA VAL A 193 9.86 15.79 -5.17
C VAL A 193 10.76 16.74 -5.96
N ASN A 194 11.98 17.01 -5.48
CA ASN A 194 12.93 17.91 -6.14
C ASN A 194 13.99 17.12 -6.92
N SER A 195 14.17 17.46 -8.20
CA SER A 195 15.09 16.79 -9.12
C SER A 195 16.57 17.14 -8.94
N LEU A 196 16.90 18.21 -8.22
CA LEU A 196 18.25 18.74 -8.14
C LEU A 196 19.31 17.75 -7.62
N ASP A 197 18.93 16.81 -6.75
CA ASP A 197 19.87 15.89 -6.11
C ASP A 197 19.61 14.39 -6.44
N ASP A 198 18.36 13.99 -6.66
CA ASP A 198 17.94 12.57 -6.60
C ASP A 198 17.01 12.12 -7.76
N ASN A 199 17.02 12.79 -8.93
CA ASN A 199 16.06 12.51 -10.03
C ASN A 199 14.57 12.58 -9.60
N GLY A 200 14.25 13.51 -8.70
CA GLY A 200 12.87 13.79 -8.28
C GLY A 200 11.95 14.34 -9.37
N VAL A 201 10.66 14.46 -9.05
CA VAL A 201 9.57 14.73 -9.99
C VAL A 201 9.63 16.14 -10.61
N LEU A 202 10.01 17.17 -9.85
CA LEU A 202 9.96 18.57 -10.29
C LEU A 202 11.34 19.21 -10.37
N VAL A 203 11.54 20.07 -11.37
CA VAL A 203 12.71 20.95 -11.51
C VAL A 203 12.29 22.36 -11.10
N GLY A 204 12.91 22.89 -10.04
CA GLY A 204 12.67 24.27 -9.60
C GLY A 204 13.27 25.29 -10.58
N ASN A 205 12.45 26.25 -11.01
CA ASN A 205 12.90 27.37 -11.85
C ASN A 205 12.20 28.66 -11.38
N TRP A 206 13.00 29.67 -11.01
CA TRP A 206 12.53 31.00 -10.58
C TRP A 206 13.08 32.13 -11.48
N THR A 207 13.63 31.78 -12.65
CA THR A 207 14.26 32.76 -13.56
C THR A 207 13.24 33.65 -14.28
N GLY A 208 11.97 33.23 -14.33
CA GLY A 208 10.92 33.89 -15.09
C GLY A 208 10.82 33.44 -16.55
N ASP A 209 11.81 32.69 -17.06
CA ASP A 209 11.74 32.01 -18.36
C ASP A 209 11.38 30.54 -18.16
N TYR A 210 10.20 30.17 -18.65
CA TYR A 210 9.67 28.80 -18.59
C TYR A 210 9.52 28.19 -19.97
N SER A 211 10.22 28.68 -21.00
CA SER A 211 10.11 28.22 -22.39
C SER A 211 10.36 26.71 -22.57
N GLN A 212 11.12 26.09 -21.65
CA GLN A 212 11.44 24.66 -21.64
C GLN A 212 10.54 23.82 -20.71
N GLY A 213 9.43 24.37 -20.22
CA GLY A 213 8.53 23.64 -19.33
C GLY A 213 7.21 24.35 -19.10
N THR A 214 6.56 24.01 -17.98
CA THR A 214 5.30 24.63 -17.58
C THR A 214 5.58 25.71 -16.55
N ASN A 215 5.01 26.91 -16.75
CA ASN A 215 5.05 27.98 -15.75
C ASN A 215 4.52 27.44 -14.40
N PRO A 216 5.25 27.59 -13.28
CA PRO A 216 4.81 27.09 -11.96
C PRO A 216 3.40 27.55 -11.57
N SER A 217 3.02 28.78 -11.96
CA SER A 217 1.71 29.36 -11.67
C SER A 217 0.58 28.80 -12.54
N ALA A 218 0.87 28.03 -13.59
CA ALA A 218 -0.13 27.39 -14.45
C ALA A 218 -0.68 26.08 -13.88
N TRP A 219 0.04 25.45 -12.94
CA TRP A 219 -0.43 24.21 -12.30
C TRP A 219 -1.64 24.47 -11.40
N ALA A 220 -2.63 23.59 -11.49
CA ALA A 220 -3.86 23.60 -10.69
C ALA A 220 -4.04 22.34 -9.82
N GLY A 221 -3.05 21.44 -9.84
CA GLY A 221 -3.12 20.18 -9.12
C GLY A 221 -1.91 19.28 -9.38
N SER A 222 -1.77 18.25 -8.54
CA SER A 222 -0.67 17.29 -8.58
C SER A 222 -0.84 16.25 -9.69
N VAL A 223 -2.08 15.98 -10.11
CA VAL A 223 -2.41 14.93 -11.10
C VAL A 223 -1.82 15.19 -12.49
N GLY A 224 -1.65 16.45 -12.90
CA GLY A 224 -1.02 16.77 -14.19
C GLY A 224 0.51 16.71 -14.16
N ILE A 225 1.08 16.57 -12.97
CA ILE A 225 2.53 16.55 -12.72
C ILE A 225 3.03 15.10 -12.62
N LEU A 226 2.25 14.24 -11.98
CA LEU A 226 2.53 12.81 -11.77
C LEU A 226 2.01 11.97 -12.94
#